data_AF-A0A1Y1KXM8-F1
#
_entry.id   AF-A0A1Y1KXM8-F1
#
_cell.length_a   1.000
_cell.length_b   1.000
_cell.length_c   1.000
_cell.angle_alpha   90.00
_cell.angle_beta   90.00
_cell.angle_gamma   90.00
#
_symmetry.space_group_name_H-M   'P 1'
#
loop_
_entity.id
_entity.type
_entity.pdbx_description
1 polymer ?
#
loop_
_entity_poly.entity_id
_entity_poly.type
_entity_poly.pdbx_seq_one_letter_code
_entity_poly.pdbx_strand_id
1 'polypeptide(L)'
;MDVLVYNCRQFKFEKEICEQVIFLVCGFDKLQLDKKMLPDILAHAPAGSSTKTVIHYAQEIRHNGDFMQFDYGEKGNLAQYGKSTPPLYNLSSINVPAYFMYGENDWLADEKVSSTSKRK
;
A
#
# COMPACT_ATOMS: atom_id res chain seq x y z
N MET A 1 18.14 -6.44 5.88
CA MET A 1 17.00 -6.53 6.81
C MET A 1 17.32 -7.36 8.04
N ASP A 2 18.33 -8.24 7.99
CA ASP A 2 18.77 -9.08 9.11
C ASP A 2 19.16 -8.28 10.36
N VAL A 3 19.70 -7.07 10.18
CA VAL A 3 20.04 -6.16 11.29
C VAL A 3 18.79 -5.73 12.06
N LEU A 4 17.67 -5.44 11.38
CA LEU A 4 16.42 -5.09 12.06
C LEU A 4 15.84 -6.29 12.81
N VAL A 5 15.79 -7.47 12.17
CA VAL A 5 15.28 -8.71 12.77
C VAL A 5 16.07 -9.10 14.03
N TYR A 6 17.40 -8.99 13.98
CA TYR A 6 18.27 -9.30 15.11
C TYR A 6 18.03 -8.33 16.29
N ASN A 7 17.91 -7.03 15.99
CA ASN A 7 17.71 -6.00 17.01
C ASN A 7 16.29 -6.03 17.63
N CYS A 8 15.23 -6.36 16.87
CA CYS A 8 13.87 -6.49 17.42
C CYS A 8 13.75 -7.61 18.48
N ARG A 9 14.69 -8.58 18.51
CA ARG A 9 14.70 -9.69 19.49
C ARG A 9 15.46 -9.35 20.78
N GLN A 10 16.43 -8.45 20.74
CA GLN A 10 17.42 -8.27 21.82
C GLN A 10 17.07 -7.14 22.81
N PHE A 11 16.75 -5.92 22.36
CA PHE A 11 16.55 -4.78 23.29
C PHE A 11 15.13 -4.18 23.28
N LYS A 12 14.65 -3.76 24.47
CA LYS A 12 13.33 -3.12 24.65
C LYS A 12 13.15 -1.84 23.83
N PHE A 13 14.21 -1.03 23.71
CA PHE A 13 14.20 0.21 22.93
C PHE A 13 14.04 -0.06 21.42
N GLU A 14 14.65 -1.13 20.93
CA GLU A 14 14.58 -1.52 19.52
C GLU A 14 13.21 -2.08 19.15
N LYS A 15 12.49 -2.72 20.08
CA LYS A 15 11.09 -3.15 19.87
C LYS A 15 10.15 -1.98 19.55
N GLU A 16 10.33 -0.84 20.21
CA GLU A 16 9.53 0.35 19.90
C GLU A 16 9.81 0.90 18.50
N ILE A 17 11.06 0.86 18.04
CA ILE A 17 11.43 1.26 16.67
C ILE A 17 10.85 0.27 15.65
N CYS A 18 10.91 -1.03 15.94
CA CYS A 18 10.36 -2.09 15.09
C CYS A 18 8.85 -1.97 14.89
N GLU A 19 8.11 -1.59 15.94
CA GLU A 19 6.68 -1.28 15.86
C GLU A 19 6.39 -0.11 14.91
N GLN A 20 7.19 0.96 15.00
CA GLN A 20 6.98 2.18 14.22
C GLN A 20 7.16 1.96 12.72
N VAL A 21 8.08 1.09 12.31
CA VAL A 21 8.30 0.77 10.89
C VAL A 21 7.06 0.14 10.25
N ILE A 22 6.36 -0.74 10.97
CA ILE A 22 5.13 -1.38 10.48
C ILE A 22 3.98 -0.36 10.46
N PHE A 23 3.83 0.42 11.54
CA PHE A 23 2.74 1.38 11.64
C PHE A 23 2.85 2.56 10.66
N LEU A 24 4.08 2.95 10.28
CA LEU A 24 4.30 4.01 9.27
C LEU A 24 3.69 3.65 7.90
N VAL A 25 3.59 2.35 7.60
CA VAL A 25 3.09 1.88 6.29
C VAL A 25 1.60 1.58 6.35
N CYS A 26 1.11 0.94 7.41
CA CYS A 26 -0.24 0.37 7.45
C CYS A 26 -1.24 1.08 8.38
N GLY A 27 -0.82 2.12 9.12
CA GLY A 27 -1.65 2.78 10.13
C GLY A 27 -1.46 2.21 11.54
N PHE A 28 -1.78 3.00 12.56
CA PHE A 28 -1.44 2.73 13.96
C PHE A 28 -2.55 1.99 14.71
N ASP A 29 -2.32 0.71 15.06
CA ASP A 29 -3.14 0.00 16.04
C ASP A 29 -2.29 -0.91 16.94
N LYS A 30 -1.81 -0.34 18.04
CA LYS A 30 -0.96 -1.04 19.01
C LYS A 30 -1.71 -2.11 19.80
N LEU A 31 -3.02 -1.99 19.97
CA LEU A 31 -3.80 -2.92 20.80
C LEU A 31 -4.05 -4.24 20.05
N GLN A 32 -4.13 -4.18 18.71
CA GLN A 32 -4.36 -5.35 17.86
C GLN A 32 -3.07 -6.05 17.41
N LEU A 33 -1.88 -5.51 17.72
CA LEU A 33 -0.60 -6.08 17.32
C LEU A 33 0.02 -6.93 18.44
N ASP A 34 0.16 -8.24 18.21
CA ASP A 34 1.00 -9.08 19.06
C ASP A 34 2.49 -8.78 18.83
N LYS A 35 3.05 -8.00 19.75
CA LYS A 35 4.48 -7.60 19.74
C LYS A 35 5.45 -8.77 19.74
N LYS A 36 5.03 -9.97 20.16
CA LYS A 36 5.88 -11.17 20.10
C LYS A 36 6.10 -11.64 18.66
N MET A 37 5.18 -11.32 17.75
CA MET A 37 5.27 -11.70 16.34
C MET A 37 6.12 -10.72 15.51
N LEU A 38 6.45 -9.54 16.04
CA LEU A 38 7.22 -8.50 15.33
C LEU A 38 8.50 -9.01 14.68
N PRO A 39 9.36 -9.82 15.34
CA PRO A 39 10.58 -10.30 14.71
C PRO A 39 10.31 -11.18 13.48
N ASP A 40 9.26 -11.99 13.52
CA ASP A 40 8.92 -12.91 12.44
C ASP A 40 8.23 -12.16 11.30
N ILE A 41 7.37 -11.19 11.61
CA ILE A 41 6.78 -10.28 10.61
C ILE A 41 7.90 -9.53 9.87
N LEU A 42 8.84 -8.92 10.58
CA LEU A 42 9.93 -8.13 9.98
C LEU A 42 11.00 -8.97 9.27
N ALA A 43 11.06 -10.27 9.57
CA ALA A 43 11.89 -11.21 8.81
C ALA A 43 11.31 -11.50 7.41
N HIS A 44 10.01 -11.33 7.23
CA HIS A 44 9.32 -11.63 5.98
C HIS A 44 8.75 -10.39 5.27
N ALA A 45 8.63 -9.25 5.97
CA ALA A 45 8.00 -8.05 5.45
C ALA A 45 8.83 -6.77 5.72
N PRO A 46 8.88 -5.84 4.73
CA PRO A 46 8.45 -6.03 3.35
C PRO A 46 9.38 -6.97 2.55
N ALA A 47 8.81 -7.79 1.67
CA ALA A 47 9.57 -8.69 0.79
C ALA A 47 10.23 -7.98 -0.41
N GLY A 48 10.06 -6.66 -0.51
CA GLY A 48 10.53 -5.82 -1.62
C GLY A 48 9.49 -5.59 -2.71
N SER A 49 9.71 -4.54 -3.50
CA SER A 49 8.90 -4.19 -4.68
C SER A 49 9.75 -3.40 -5.68
N SER A 50 9.27 -3.22 -6.90
CA SER A 50 10.00 -2.45 -7.92
C SER A 50 9.85 -0.94 -7.67
N THR A 51 10.87 -0.16 -8.04
CA THR A 51 10.79 1.31 -8.02
C THR A 51 9.61 1.83 -8.84
N LYS A 52 9.28 1.15 -9.94
CA LYS A 52 8.14 1.49 -10.78
C LYS A 52 6.82 1.40 -10.03
N THR A 53 6.63 0.38 -9.18
CA THR A 53 5.43 0.22 -8.35
C THR A 53 5.28 1.38 -7.37
N VAL A 54 6.37 1.76 -6.69
CA VAL A 54 6.35 2.88 -5.73
C VAL A 54 6.05 4.20 -6.44
N ILE A 55 6.62 4.42 -7.63
CA ILE A 55 6.32 5.61 -8.45
C ILE A 55 4.87 5.61 -8.91
N HIS A 56 4.30 4.45 -9.27
CA HIS A 56 2.91 4.35 -9.69
C HIS A 56 1.95 4.78 -8.58
N TYR A 57 2.14 4.30 -7.35
CA TYR A 57 1.34 4.77 -6.21
C TYR A 57 1.44 6.29 -6.03
N ALA A 58 2.64 6.86 -6.19
CA ALA A 58 2.82 8.31 -6.12
C ALA A 58 2.10 9.05 -7.26
N GLN A 59 1.98 8.45 -8.45
CA GLN A 59 1.20 9.01 -9.56
C GLN A 59 -0.28 9.04 -9.18
N GLU A 60 -0.86 7.94 -8.71
CA GLU A 60 -2.27 7.88 -8.32
C GLU A 60 -2.62 8.93 -7.25
N ILE A 61 -1.76 9.08 -6.22
CA ILE A 61 -1.92 10.11 -5.19
C ILE A 61 -1.90 11.53 -5.79
N ARG A 62 -1.00 11.78 -6.75
CA ARG A 62 -0.88 13.11 -7.40
C ARG A 62 -2.01 13.40 -8.38
N HIS A 63 -2.60 12.37 -8.97
CA HIS A 63 -3.71 12.47 -9.91
C HIS A 63 -5.06 12.34 -9.21
N ASN A 64 -5.23 13.00 -8.07
CA ASN A 64 -6.48 13.04 -7.31
C ASN A 64 -7.09 11.67 -6.95
N GLY A 65 -6.28 10.61 -6.91
CA GLY A 65 -6.76 9.25 -6.65
C GLY A 65 -7.37 8.54 -7.87
N ASP A 66 -7.14 9.03 -9.08
CA ASP A 66 -7.57 8.35 -10.30
C ASP A 66 -6.89 6.99 -10.43
N PHE A 67 -7.70 5.93 -10.51
CA PHE A 67 -7.20 4.56 -10.65
C PHE A 67 -6.93 4.25 -12.12
N MET A 68 -5.66 4.31 -12.51
CA MET A 68 -5.22 4.23 -13.90
C MET A 68 -3.90 3.49 -14.07
N GLN A 69 -3.58 3.17 -15.32
CA GLN A 69 -2.30 2.54 -15.65
C GLN A 69 -1.11 3.50 -15.40
N PHE A 70 0.10 2.95 -15.32
CA PHE A 70 1.33 3.73 -15.08
C PHE A 70 1.50 4.84 -16.12
N ASP A 71 1.80 6.06 -15.66
CA ASP A 71 2.07 7.19 -16.56
C ASP A 71 3.55 7.20 -16.96
N TYR A 72 3.85 6.95 -18.23
CA TYR A 72 5.21 7.02 -18.78
C TYR A 72 5.58 8.42 -19.32
N GLY A 73 4.71 9.41 -19.12
CA GLY A 73 4.73 10.69 -19.82
C GLY A 73 4.22 10.57 -21.26
N GLU A 74 3.92 11.70 -21.89
CA GLU A 74 3.22 11.76 -23.18
C GLU A 74 3.79 10.83 -24.27
N LYS A 75 5.10 10.89 -24.52
CA LYS A 75 5.74 10.04 -25.54
C LYS A 75 5.71 8.55 -25.17
N GLY A 76 5.89 8.25 -23.88
CA GLY A 76 5.86 6.88 -23.39
C GLY A 76 4.46 6.29 -23.44
N ASN A 77 3.44 7.09 -23.09
CA ASN A 77 2.04 6.69 -23.16
C ASN A 77 1.59 6.48 -24.61
N LEU A 78 2.04 7.33 -25.55
CA LEU A 78 1.75 7.11 -26.97
C LEU A 78 2.36 5.79 -27.46
N ALA A 79 3.59 5.49 -27.06
CA ALA A 79 4.25 4.23 -27.41
C ALA A 79 3.58 3.00 -26.76
N GLN A 80 3.13 3.12 -25.51
CA GLN A 80 2.60 2.00 -24.73
C GLN A 80 1.09 1.77 -24.94
N TYR A 81 0.31 2.86 -25.06
CA TYR A 81 -1.15 2.87 -25.04
C TYR A 81 -1.78 3.46 -26.30
N GLY A 82 -0.99 4.07 -27.19
CA GLY A 82 -1.51 4.81 -28.35
C GLY A 82 -2.24 6.10 -27.99
N LYS A 83 -2.12 6.57 -26.75
CA LYS A 83 -2.76 7.79 -26.22
C LYS A 83 -1.73 8.62 -25.44
N SER A 84 -1.89 9.94 -25.40
CA SER A 84 -0.99 10.82 -24.63
C SER A 84 -1.14 10.68 -23.11
N THR A 85 -2.29 10.19 -22.63
CA THR A 85 -2.58 9.97 -21.22
C THR A 85 -2.78 8.48 -20.91
N PRO A 86 -2.46 8.05 -19.68
CA PRO A 86 -2.72 6.68 -19.26
C PRO A 86 -4.24 6.40 -19.18
N PRO A 87 -4.70 5.22 -19.60
CA PRO A 87 -6.11 4.86 -19.50
C PRO A 87 -6.51 4.53 -18.05
N LEU A 88 -7.73 4.95 -17.67
CA LEU A 88 -8.38 4.58 -16.42
C LEU A 88 -8.79 3.09 -16.41
N TYR A 89 -8.73 2.46 -15.25
CA TYR A 89 -9.30 1.13 -15.06
C TYR A 89 -10.83 1.23 -14.91
N ASN A 90 -11.56 0.47 -15.73
CA ASN A 90 -13.01 0.40 -15.64
C ASN A 90 -13.43 -0.56 -14.51
N LEU A 91 -13.60 -0.04 -13.29
CA LEU A 91 -14.05 -0.86 -12.16
C LEU A 91 -15.46 -1.45 -12.36
N SER A 92 -16.30 -0.85 -13.22
CA SER A 92 -17.63 -1.39 -13.53
C SER A 92 -17.58 -2.66 -14.39
N SER A 93 -16.43 -3.06 -14.93
CA SER A 93 -16.30 -4.36 -15.61
C SER A 93 -15.93 -5.50 -14.67
N ILE A 94 -15.78 -5.24 -13.37
CA ILE A 94 -15.54 -6.25 -12.34
C ILE A 94 -16.89 -6.89 -11.97
N ASN A 95 -17.18 -8.05 -12.57
CA ASN A 95 -18.47 -8.75 -12.40
C ASN A 95 -18.40 -9.95 -11.43
N VAL A 96 -17.31 -10.07 -10.69
CA VAL A 96 -17.13 -11.14 -9.71
C VAL A 96 -17.69 -10.70 -8.35
N PRO A 97 -18.46 -11.56 -7.64
CA PRO A 97 -18.88 -11.25 -6.28
C PRO A 97 -17.66 -11.01 -5.38
N ALA A 98 -17.62 -9.86 -4.71
CA ALA A 98 -16.52 -9.46 -3.84
C ALA A 98 -17.05 -8.96 -2.49
N TYR A 99 -16.28 -9.21 -1.43
CA TYR A 99 -16.52 -8.68 -0.10
C TYR A 99 -15.46 -7.63 0.22
N PHE A 100 -15.89 -6.43 0.63
CA PHE A 100 -15.01 -5.34 1.00
C PHE A 100 -15.00 -5.17 2.53
N MET A 101 -13.82 -5.37 3.11
CA MET A 101 -13.51 -5.11 4.52
C MET A 101 -12.46 -4.00 4.56
N TYR A 102 -12.67 -3.02 5.42
CA TYR A 102 -11.74 -1.90 5.63
C TYR A 102 -11.70 -1.55 7.11
N GLY A 103 -10.60 -0.96 7.56
CA GLY A 103 -10.45 -0.43 8.91
C GLY A 103 -10.73 1.07 8.95
N GLU A 104 -11.40 1.54 9.99
CA GLU A 104 -11.67 2.99 10.19
C GLU A 104 -10.38 3.82 10.36
N ASN A 105 -9.30 3.18 10.83
CA ASN A 105 -7.99 3.80 11.03
C ASN A 105 -6.94 3.34 9.99
N ASP A 106 -7.38 2.84 8.84
CA ASP A 106 -6.49 2.43 7.75
C ASP A 106 -6.00 3.66 6.97
N TRP A 107 -4.69 3.88 6.95
CA TRP A 107 -4.09 5.04 6.29
C TRP A 107 -3.94 4.86 4.77
N LEU A 108 -3.89 3.62 4.29
CA LEU A 108 -3.74 3.31 2.87
C LEU A 108 -5.10 3.15 2.19
N ALA A 109 -6.06 2.51 2.86
CA ALA A 109 -7.40 2.25 2.38
C ALA A 109 -8.47 3.01 3.19
N ASP A 110 -8.30 4.33 3.29
CA ASP A 110 -9.18 5.24 4.06
C ASP A 110 -10.67 4.96 3.81
N GLU A 111 -11.46 5.07 4.88
CA GLU A 111 -12.89 4.78 4.85
C GLU A 111 -13.65 5.57 3.77
N LYS A 112 -13.28 6.82 3.48
CA LYS A 112 -14.01 7.62 2.48
C LYS A 112 -13.84 7.05 1.07
N VAL A 113 -12.66 6.50 0.78
CA VAL A 113 -12.38 5.80 -0.48
C VAL A 113 -13.11 4.45 -0.50
N SER A 114 -13.02 3.69 0.59
CA SER A 114 -13.59 2.34 0.73
C SER A 114 -15.13 2.32 0.72
N SER A 115 -15.77 3.31 1.37
CA SER A 115 -17.23 3.44 1.42
C SER A 115 -17.85 3.88 0.09
N THR A 116 -17.09 4.59 -0.75
CA THR A 116 -17.50 4.95 -2.13
C THR A 116 -17.49 3.72 -3.04
N SER A 117 -16.59 2.77 -2.82
CA SER A 117 -16.52 1.51 -3.58
C SER A 117 -17.73 0.59 -3.35
N LYS A 118 -18.32 0.58 -2.14
CA LYS A 118 -19.52 -0.23 -1.80
C LYS A 118 -20.84 0.28 -2.40
N ARG A 119 -20.89 1.50 -2.93
CA ARG A 119 -22.11 2.10 -3.50
C ARG A 119 -22.28 1.87 -5.00
N LYS A 120 -21.34 1.16 -5.63
CA LYS A 120 -21.47 0.63 -6.99
C LYS A 120 -21.75 -0.85 -6.93
#